data_AF-A0A3P1C1Z1-F1
#
_entry.id   AF-A0A3P1C1Z1-F1
#
_cell.length_a   1.000
_cell.length_b   1.000
_cell.length_c   1.000
_cell.angle_alpha   90.00
_cell.angle_beta   90.00
_cell.angle_gamma   90.00
#
_symmetry.space_group_name_H-M   'P 1'
#
loop_
_entity.id
_entity.type
_entity.pdbx_description
1 polymer ?
#
loop_
_entity_poly.entity_id
_entity_poly.type
_entity_poly.pdbx_seq_one_letter_code
_entity_poly.pdbx_strand_id
1 'polypeptide(L)'
;MWFKNHLKNRRLKNRIRHLSEAQRREILDKSPFEAGFFQGTGFDVFRKDEPDFEKAYVYGLGHVMRDVAENWIIEQYLLATHDEVD
;
A
#
# COMPACT_ATOMS: atom_id res chain seq x y z
N MET A 1 17.88 8.04 16.62
CA MET A 1 16.90 7.13 16.00
C MET A 1 15.98 7.81 14.97
N TRP A 2 15.58 9.07 15.15
CA TRP A 2 14.63 9.76 14.24
C TRP A 2 15.09 9.92 12.78
N PHE A 3 16.37 10.23 12.54
CA PHE A 3 16.92 10.39 11.19
C PHE A 3 16.94 9.11 10.36
N LYS A 4 17.09 7.93 10.99
CA LYS A 4 17.11 6.64 10.28
C LYS A 4 15.73 6.33 9.68
N ASN A 5 14.66 6.56 10.43
CA ASN A 5 13.28 6.36 9.95
C ASN A 5 12.91 7.39 8.86
N HIS A 6 13.36 8.65 9.01
CA HIS A 6 13.10 9.67 7.99
C HIS A 6 13.82 9.37 6.65
N LEU A 7 15.06 8.86 6.70
CA LEU A 7 15.81 8.47 5.50
C LEU A 7 15.23 7.20 4.84
N LYS A 8 14.79 6.21 5.63
CA LYS A 8 14.07 5.03 5.13
C LYS A 8 12.81 5.43 4.36
N ASN A 9 11.99 6.32 4.92
CA ASN A 9 10.77 6.82 4.26
C ASN A 9 11.06 7.60 2.97
N ARG A 10 12.15 8.40 2.90
CA ARG A 10 12.51 9.11 1.67
C ARG A 10 13.01 8.17 0.57
N ARG A 11 13.84 7.17 0.92
CA ARG A 11 14.32 6.17 -0.03
C ARG A 11 13.17 5.33 -0.59
N LEU A 12 12.24 4.94 0.27
CA LEU A 12 11.06 4.19 -0.11
C LEU A 12 10.17 4.98 -1.07
N LYS A 13 9.87 6.24 -0.76
CA LYS A 13 9.11 7.13 -1.66
C LYS A 13 9.79 7.32 -3.02
N ASN A 14 11.11 7.48 -3.03
CA ASN A 14 11.85 7.57 -4.30
C ASN A 14 11.77 6.25 -5.07
N ARG A 15 11.89 5.10 -4.42
CA ARG A 15 11.78 3.79 -5.06
C ARG A 15 10.39 3.60 -5.68
N ILE A 16 9.32 3.91 -4.94
CA ILE A 16 7.93 3.83 -5.43
C ILE A 16 7.74 4.69 -6.69
N ARG A 17 8.33 5.89 -6.73
CA ARG A 17 8.27 6.80 -7.90
C ARG A 17 8.99 6.25 -9.14
N HIS A 18 9.99 5.39 -8.98
CA HIS A 18 10.75 4.81 -10.09
C HIS A 18 10.26 3.41 -10.49
N LEU A 19 9.23 2.88 -9.81
CA LEU A 19 8.62 1.62 -10.24
C LEU A 19 7.93 1.82 -11.58
N SER A 20 8.18 0.92 -12.52
CA SER A 20 7.40 0.85 -13.75
C SER A 20 5.96 0.43 -13.44
N GLU A 21 5.04 0.72 -14.35
CA GLU A 21 3.64 0.30 -14.22
C GLU A 21 3.51 -1.23 -14.05
N ALA A 22 4.32 -2.00 -14.77
CA ALA A 22 4.36 -3.46 -14.64
C ALA A 22 4.79 -3.90 -13.23
N GLN A 23 5.83 -3.27 -12.66
CA GLN A 23 6.28 -3.59 -11.30
C GLN A 23 5.24 -3.19 -10.25
N ARG A 24 4.57 -2.04 -10.44
CA ARG A 24 3.47 -1.62 -9.56
C ARG A 24 2.36 -2.66 -9.59
N ARG A 25 1.96 -3.13 -10.78
CA ARG A 25 0.92 -4.14 -10.93
C ARG A 25 1.30 -5.45 -10.26
N GLU A 26 2.52 -5.93 -10.47
CA GLU A 26 3.02 -7.15 -9.84
C GLU A 26 2.96 -7.07 -8.31
N ILE A 27 3.34 -5.93 -7.73
CA ILE A 27 3.26 -5.71 -6.28
C ILE A 27 1.81 -5.68 -5.80
N LEU A 28 0.92 -4.97 -6.50
CA LEU A 28 -0.49 -4.90 -6.13
C LEU A 28 -1.17 -6.27 -6.21
N ASP A 29 -0.81 -7.09 -7.20
CA ASP A 29 -1.35 -8.44 -7.36
C ASP A 29 -0.86 -9.36 -6.22
N LYS A 30 0.43 -9.29 -5.86
CA LYS A 30 1.04 -10.07 -4.77
C LYS A 30 0.68 -9.59 -3.37
N SER A 31 0.34 -8.32 -3.22
CA SER A 31 0.02 -7.74 -1.92
C SER A 31 -1.21 -8.41 -1.30
N PRO A 32 -1.23 -8.64 0.03
CA PRO A 32 -2.44 -9.08 0.72
C PRO A 32 -3.55 -8.02 0.72
N PHE A 33 -3.24 -6.80 0.27
CA PHE A 33 -4.21 -5.70 0.19
C PHE A 33 -4.64 -5.40 -1.24
N GLU A 34 -5.85 -4.88 -1.39
CA GLU A 34 -6.38 -4.36 -2.65
C GLU A 34 -7.11 -3.03 -2.46
N ALA A 35 -7.16 -2.23 -3.53
CA ALA A 35 -7.93 -0.99 -3.56
C ALA A 35 -9.33 -1.27 -4.12
N GLY A 36 -10.36 -1.10 -3.31
CA GLY A 36 -11.77 -1.23 -3.71
C GLY A 36 -12.40 0.14 -3.95
N PHE A 37 -13.16 0.27 -5.05
CA PHE A 37 -13.88 1.50 -5.36
C PHE A 37 -15.28 1.50 -4.73
N PHE A 38 -15.56 2.49 -3.89
CA PHE A 38 -16.90 2.77 -3.38
C PHE A 38 -17.50 3.98 -4.10
N GLN A 39 -18.63 3.74 -4.75
CA GLN A 39 -19.36 4.79 -5.46
C GLN A 39 -19.73 5.93 -4.50
N GLY A 40 -19.33 7.15 -4.86
CA GLY A 40 -19.66 8.37 -4.12
C GLY A 40 -18.67 8.74 -3.02
N THR A 41 -17.74 7.85 -2.64
CA THR A 41 -16.79 8.11 -1.55
C THR A 41 -15.33 8.03 -1.98
N GLY A 42 -14.96 7.18 -2.94
CA GLY A 42 -13.59 7.09 -3.46
C GLY A 42 -13.03 5.67 -3.42
N PHE A 43 -11.71 5.54 -3.30
CA PHE A 43 -11.04 4.24 -3.14
C PHE A 43 -10.70 4.00 -1.67
N ASP A 44 -10.95 2.78 -1.24
CA ASP A 44 -10.65 2.25 0.08
C ASP A 44 -9.69 1.06 -0.06
N VAL A 45 -8.95 0.72 1.01
CA VAL A 45 -8.02 -0.42 1.01
C VAL A 45 -8.58 -1.54 1.86
N PHE A 46 -8.54 -2.76 1.31
CA PHE A 46 -9.06 -3.97 1.92
C PHE A 46 -8.03 -5.08 1.96
N ARG A 47 -8.18 -6.00 2.90
CA ARG A 47 -7.47 -7.28 2.94
C ARG A 47 -8.15 -8.31 2.04
N LYS A 48 -7.40 -8.94 1.14
CA LYS A 48 -7.89 -9.99 0.22
C LYS A 48 -8.20 -11.31 0.93
N ASP A 49 -7.54 -11.56 2.06
CA ASP A 49 -7.67 -12.81 2.83
C ASP A 49 -8.83 -12.80 3.83
N GLU A 50 -9.50 -11.66 4.00
CA GLU A 50 -10.61 -11.48 4.93
C GLU A 50 -11.94 -11.35 4.17
N PRO A 51 -12.85 -12.34 4.27
CA PRO A 51 -14.16 -12.28 3.60
C PRO A 51 -15.15 -11.33 4.28
N ASP A 52 -14.98 -11.01 5.56
CA ASP A 52 -15.82 -10.04 6.26
C ASP A 52 -15.39 -8.62 5.89
N PHE A 53 -16.23 -7.92 5.12
CA PHE A 53 -15.93 -6.60 4.59
C PHE A 53 -15.55 -5.56 5.66
N GLU A 54 -16.21 -5.57 6.82
CA GLU A 54 -15.91 -4.63 7.90
C GLU A 54 -14.54 -4.89 8.52
N LYS A 55 -14.13 -6.17 8.58
CA LYS A 55 -12.81 -6.58 9.06
C LYS A 55 -11.71 -6.45 8.01
N ALA A 56 -12.08 -6.59 6.74
CA ALA A 56 -11.16 -6.44 5.62
C ALA A 56 -10.73 -4.98 5.47
N TYR A 57 -11.60 -4.03 5.83
CA TYR A 57 -11.33 -2.60 5.71
C TYR A 57 -10.16 -2.14 6.58
N VAL A 58 -9.18 -1.50 5.94
CA VAL A 58 -8.04 -0.92 6.64
C VAL A 58 -8.41 0.45 7.18
N TYR A 59 -8.82 0.47 8.45
CA TYR A 59 -9.07 1.71 9.20
C TYR A 59 -7.81 2.59 9.27
N GLY A 60 -7.95 3.86 8.88
CA GLY A 60 -6.90 4.89 9.01
C GLY A 60 -6.46 5.55 7.70
N LEU A 61 -6.64 4.90 6.55
CA LEU A 61 -6.42 5.56 5.25
C LEU A 61 -7.64 6.41 4.85
N GLY A 62 -8.85 5.93 5.17
CA GLY A 62 -10.10 6.55 4.75
C GLY A 62 -10.29 6.50 3.23
N HIS A 63 -11.28 7.24 2.75
CA HIS A 63 -11.50 7.36 1.32
C HIS A 63 -10.45 8.27 0.68
N VAL A 64 -9.79 7.75 -0.35
CA VAL A 64 -8.71 8.46 -1.04
C VAL A 64 -8.80 8.30 -2.56
N MET A 65 -7.96 9.04 -3.27
CA MET A 65 -7.74 8.79 -4.70
C MET A 65 -7.09 7.41 -4.89
N ARG A 66 -7.40 6.75 -6.01
CA ARG A 66 -6.86 5.43 -6.37
C ARG A 66 -5.34 5.34 -6.20
N ASP A 67 -4.62 6.34 -6.71
CA ASP A 67 -3.16 6.35 -6.70
C ASP A 67 -2.59 6.38 -5.28
N VAL A 68 -3.31 7.02 -4.34
CA VAL A 68 -2.93 7.09 -2.93
C VAL A 68 -3.13 5.73 -2.26
N ALA A 69 -4.27 5.08 -2.51
CA ALA A 69 -4.53 3.71 -2.05
C ALA A 69 -3.49 2.74 -2.58
N GLU A 70 -3.24 2.74 -3.89
CA GLU A 70 -2.24 1.86 -4.51
C GLU A 70 -0.82 2.14 -4.00
N ASN A 71 -0.42 3.41 -3.84
CA ASN A 71 0.89 3.75 -3.29
C ASN A 71 1.06 3.27 -1.84
N TRP A 72 0.00 3.38 -1.03
CA TRP A 72 0.03 2.86 0.34
C TRP A 72 0.22 1.34 0.36
N ILE A 73 -0.52 0.62 -0.50
CA ILE A 73 -0.39 -0.84 -0.64
C ILE A 73 1.05 -1.23 -1.01
N ILE A 74 1.63 -0.55 -2.01
CA ILE A 74 3.02 -0.77 -2.44
C ILE A 74 3.99 -0.46 -1.30
N GLU A 75 3.76 0.61 -0.53
CA GLU A 75 4.58 0.98 0.61
C GLU A 75 4.59 -0.12 1.68
N GLN A 76 3.41 -0.62 2.08
CA GLN A 76 3.30 -1.70 3.06
C GLN A 76 3.96 -3.00 2.60
N TYR A 77 3.74 -3.39 1.34
CA TYR A 77 4.35 -4.60 0.78
C TYR A 77 5.88 -4.51 0.79
N LEU A 78 6.43 -3.37 0.35
CA LEU A 78 7.87 -3.17 0.31
C LEU A 78 8.51 -3.08 1.71
N LEU A 79 7.80 -2.52 2.70
CA LEU A 79 8.24 -2.51 4.10
C LEU A 79 8.31 -3.93 4.66
N ALA A 80 7.24 -4.72 4.50
CA ALA A 80 7.20 -6.10 4.98
C ALA A 80 8.30 -6.96 4.34
N THR A 81 8.54 -6.80 3.03
CA THR A 81 9.60 -7.55 2.33
C THR A 81 11.02 -7.08 2.69
N HIS A 82 11.20 -5.82 3.11
CA HIS A 82 12.53 -5.30 3.52
C HIS A 82 12.93 -5.73 4.92
N ASP A 83 11.97 -5.93 5.83
CA ASP A 83 12.24 -6.40 7.18
C ASP A 83 12.51 -7.92 7.27
N GLU A 84 12.27 -8.69 6.19
CA GLU A 84 12.60 -10.12 6.10
C GLU A 84 14.08 -10.42 5.80
N VAL A 85 14.91 -9.40 5.53
CA VAL A 85 16.30 -9.56 5.05
C VAL A 85 17.36 -9.06 6.04
N ASP A 86 16.98 -8.54 7.21
CA ASP A 86 17.91 -8.09 8.27
C ASP A 86 17.99 -9.06 9.45
#